data_AF-A0AAD7BS08-F1
#
_entry.id   AF-A0AAD7BS08-F1
#
_cell.length_a   1.000
_cell.length_b   1.000
_cell.length_c   1.000
_cell.angle_alpha   90.00
_cell.angle_beta   90.00
_cell.angle_gamma   90.00
#
_symmetry.space_group_name_H-M   'P 1'
#
loop_
_entity.id
_entity.type
_entity.pdbx_description
1 polymer ?
#
loop_
_entity_poly.entity_id
_entity_poly.type
_entity_poly.pdbx_seq_one_letter_code
_entity_poly.pdbx_strand_id
1 'polypeptide(L)'
;MVQDYLNGVAPIVTTFGPGNLHHLAYAPQISSMININGVVPTSNQGATNFVLGFSYYYEGFAFYWDGAGEASFRLGNSTETLAVGNSWTNSTGVPANGEIVLGLNVASEAAVAQNRPAPATVLVYQIPEDLD
;
A
#
# COMPACT_ATOMS: atom_id res chain seq x y z
N MET A 1 20.07 2.56 -6.64
CA MET A 1 19.58 3.92 -6.95
C MET A 1 18.13 3.90 -6.50
N VAL A 2 17.85 4.36 -5.28
CA VAL A 2 16.51 4.33 -4.67
C VAL A 2 16.06 5.78 -4.64
N GLN A 3 15.42 6.23 -5.71
CA GLN A 3 15.07 7.64 -5.85
C GLN A 3 13.58 7.86 -6.10
N ASP A 4 12.83 6.87 -6.56
CA ASP A 4 11.50 7.18 -7.11
C ASP A 4 10.42 7.38 -6.03
N TYR A 5 10.45 6.64 -4.91
CA TYR A 5 9.50 6.88 -3.80
C TYR A 5 9.90 8.01 -2.86
N LEU A 6 11.21 8.26 -2.67
CA LEU A 6 11.70 9.40 -1.88
C LEU A 6 11.48 10.75 -2.58
N ASN A 7 11.19 10.75 -3.89
CA ASN A 7 10.95 11.95 -4.70
C ASN A 7 9.45 12.24 -4.96
N GLY A 8 8.52 11.62 -4.23
CA GLY A 8 7.10 11.97 -4.32
C GLY A 8 6.31 11.27 -5.44
N VAL A 9 6.79 10.13 -5.96
CA VAL A 9 6.02 9.28 -6.86
C VAL A 9 5.22 8.27 -6.01
N ALA A 10 3.99 8.64 -5.65
CA ALA A 10 3.08 7.76 -4.92
C ALA A 10 2.64 6.55 -5.77
N PRO A 11 2.54 5.32 -5.21
CA PRO A 11 1.85 4.25 -5.90
C PRO A 11 0.35 4.57 -5.95
N ILE A 12 -0.24 4.30 -7.10
CA ILE A 12 -1.68 4.36 -7.31
C ILE A 12 -2.15 2.92 -7.45
N VAL A 13 -2.94 2.45 -6.48
CA VAL A 13 -3.54 1.11 -6.48
C VAL A 13 -4.93 1.20 -7.07
N THR A 14 -5.19 0.47 -8.13
CA THR A 14 -6.52 0.33 -8.75
C THR A 14 -7.08 -1.04 -8.43
N THR A 15 -8.29 -1.07 -7.87
CA THR A 15 -8.99 -2.29 -7.46
C THR A 15 -10.33 -2.37 -8.19
N PHE A 16 -10.85 -3.58 -8.40
CA PHE A 16 -12.19 -3.79 -8.94
C PHE A 16 -13.06 -4.51 -7.92
N GLY A 17 -14.20 -3.91 -7.58
CA GLY A 17 -15.15 -4.46 -6.62
C GLY A 17 -14.84 -4.14 -5.15
N PRO A 18 -15.72 -4.58 -4.23
CA PRO A 18 -15.61 -4.26 -2.82
C PRO A 18 -14.47 -5.03 -2.14
N GLY A 19 -13.88 -4.42 -1.12
CA GLY A 19 -12.78 -5.02 -0.36
C GLY A 19 -12.05 -4.03 0.53
N ASN A 20 -10.87 -4.43 0.98
CA ASN A 20 -10.01 -3.70 1.90
C ASN A 20 -8.61 -3.55 1.32
N LEU A 21 -8.13 -2.31 1.23
CA LEU A 21 -6.72 -2.05 1.01
C LEU A 21 -6.01 -1.99 2.36
N HIS A 22 -5.18 -3.00 2.61
CA HIS A 22 -4.32 -3.06 3.79
C HIS A 22 -3.00 -2.36 3.47
N HIS A 23 -2.49 -1.56 4.40
CA HIS A 23 -1.21 -0.88 4.26
C HIS A 23 -0.43 -0.88 5.58
N LEU A 24 0.88 -1.04 5.47
CA LEU A 24 1.81 -1.12 6.58
C LEU A 24 2.96 -0.16 6.34
N ALA A 25 3.25 0.68 7.32
CA ALA A 25 4.50 1.43 7.40
C ALA A 25 5.33 0.85 8.55
N TYR A 26 6.58 0.49 8.31
CA TYR A 26 7.41 -0.21 9.28
C TYR A 26 8.85 0.31 9.29
N ALA A 27 9.49 0.24 10.45
CA ALA A 27 10.85 0.75 10.65
C ALA A 27 11.66 -0.30 11.45
N PRO A 28 12.06 -1.41 10.80
CA PRO A 28 12.62 -2.56 11.49
C PRO A 28 13.96 -2.26 12.16
N GLN A 29 14.66 -1.20 11.77
CA GLN A 29 15.95 -0.80 12.35
C GLN A 29 15.82 0.34 13.38
N ILE A 30 14.62 0.93 13.55
CA ILE A 30 14.37 2.04 14.49
C ILE A 30 13.50 1.55 15.63
N SER A 31 14.12 1.10 16.72
CA SER A 31 13.42 0.50 17.88
C SER A 31 12.43 1.43 18.59
N SER A 32 12.55 2.75 18.40
CA SER A 32 11.62 3.74 18.97
C SER A 32 10.39 4.00 18.11
N MET A 33 10.35 3.47 16.88
CA MET A 33 9.22 3.62 15.97
C MET A 33 8.31 2.41 16.02
N ILE A 34 7.02 2.69 16.07
CA ILE A 34 5.96 1.68 16.10
C ILE A 34 5.52 1.45 14.66
N ASN A 35 5.50 0.20 14.20
CA ASN A 35 4.92 -0.13 12.90
C ASN A 35 3.43 0.21 12.89
N ILE A 36 2.94 0.80 11.81
CA ILE A 36 1.55 1.23 11.69
C ILE A 36 0.87 0.44 10.58
N ASN A 37 -0.16 -0.30 10.98
CA ASN A 37 -1.06 -0.97 10.07
C ASN A 37 -2.34 -0.14 9.91
N GLY A 38 -2.81 0.02 8.69
CA GLY A 38 -4.08 0.64 8.39
C GLY A 38 -4.85 -0.12 7.33
N VAL A 39 -6.16 0.11 7.33
CA VAL A 39 -7.10 -0.55 6.44
C VAL A 39 -8.02 0.51 5.86
N VAL A 40 -8.16 0.51 4.54
CA VAL A 40 -9.09 1.39 3.83
C VAL A 40 -10.11 0.54 3.08
N PRO A 41 -11.36 0.45 3.57
CA PRO A 41 -12.40 -0.29 2.87
C PRO A 41 -12.92 0.50 1.67
N THR A 42 -13.40 -0.22 0.65
CA THR A 42 -14.28 0.31 -0.40
C THR A 42 -15.45 -0.64 -0.60
N SER A 43 -16.65 -0.08 -0.75
CA SER A 43 -17.86 -0.82 -1.12
C SER A 43 -18.21 -0.65 -2.61
N ASN A 44 -17.36 0.00 -3.40
CA ASN A 44 -17.62 0.24 -4.81
C ASN A 44 -17.60 -1.09 -5.58
N GLN A 45 -18.56 -1.29 -6.48
CA GLN A 45 -18.62 -2.45 -7.37
C GLN A 45 -17.72 -2.28 -8.60
N GLY A 46 -17.44 -1.04 -9.00
CA GLY A 46 -16.56 -0.70 -10.13
C GLY A 46 -15.09 -0.54 -9.72
N ALA A 47 -14.36 0.26 -10.48
CA ALA A 47 -12.97 0.58 -10.18
C ALA A 47 -12.87 1.54 -8.99
N THR A 48 -11.95 1.27 -8.08
CA THR A 48 -11.53 2.21 -7.03
C THR A 48 -10.02 2.44 -7.13
N ASN A 49 -9.63 3.69 -7.31
CA ASN A 49 -8.25 4.13 -7.20
C ASN A 49 -7.93 4.50 -5.74
N PHE A 50 -6.75 4.12 -5.26
CA PHE A 50 -6.18 4.49 -3.97
C PHE A 50 -4.80 5.08 -4.22
N VAL A 51 -4.62 6.35 -3.89
CA VAL A 51 -3.28 6.95 -3.88
C VAL A 51 -2.63 6.62 -2.55
N LEU A 52 -1.38 6.15 -2.55
CA LEU A 52 -0.68 5.85 -1.31
C LEU A 52 0.42 6.88 -1.04
N GLY A 53 0.25 7.65 0.03
CA GLY A 53 1.33 8.47 0.58
C GLY A 53 2.03 7.70 1.68
N PHE A 54 3.35 7.84 1.82
CA PHE A 54 4.10 7.28 2.94
C PHE A 54 4.92 8.36 3.63
N SER A 55 5.03 8.27 4.95
CA SER A 55 5.85 9.18 5.73
C SER A 55 7.33 8.80 5.65
N TYR A 56 8.19 9.78 5.40
CA TYR A 56 9.65 9.62 5.32
C TYR A 56 10.32 9.16 6.62
N TYR A 57 9.57 9.07 7.72
CA TYR A 57 10.09 8.54 8.99
C TYR A 57 10.20 7.01 8.99
N TYR A 58 9.41 6.30 8.17
CA TYR A 58 9.45 4.84 8.11
C TYR A 58 10.47 4.37 7.07
N GLU A 59 11.09 3.23 7.35
CA GLU A 59 12.13 2.66 6.48
C GLU A 59 11.53 1.79 5.38
N GLY A 60 10.35 1.21 5.61
CA GLY A 60 9.67 0.38 4.64
C GLY A 60 8.17 0.63 4.64
N PHE A 61 7.56 0.27 3.51
CA PHE A 61 6.11 0.21 3.39
C PHE A 61 5.69 -1.02 2.61
N ALA A 62 4.48 -1.51 2.90
CA ALA A 62 3.87 -2.61 2.20
C ALA A 62 2.35 -2.41 2.13
N PHE A 63 1.72 -2.99 1.13
CA PHE A 63 0.28 -2.99 0.97
C PHE A 63 -0.18 -4.27 0.27
N TYR A 64 -1.42 -4.65 0.52
CA TYR A 64 -2.07 -5.74 -0.18
C TYR A 64 -3.57 -5.47 -0.29
N TRP A 65 -4.20 -6.12 -1.26
CA TRP A 65 -5.63 -6.05 -1.47
C TRP A 65 -6.31 -7.33 -1.01
N ASP A 66 -7.34 -7.18 -0.18
CA ASP A 66 -8.26 -8.24 0.21
C ASP A 66 -9.66 -7.86 -0.23
N GLY A 67 -10.07 -8.32 -1.41
CA GLY A 67 -11.35 -7.97 -2.00
C GLY A 67 -11.82 -8.93 -3.07
N ALA A 68 -13.01 -8.66 -3.60
CA ALA A 68 -13.71 -9.57 -4.51
C ALA A 68 -13.09 -9.66 -5.92
N GLY A 69 -12.39 -8.62 -6.36
CA GLY A 69 -11.75 -8.58 -7.68
C GLY A 69 -10.25 -8.31 -7.61
N GLU A 70 -9.62 -8.26 -8.78
CA GLU A 70 -8.20 -8.05 -8.92
C GLU A 70 -7.79 -6.62 -8.51
N ALA A 71 -6.54 -6.49 -8.07
CA ALA A 71 -5.92 -5.22 -7.79
C ALA A 71 -4.58 -5.13 -8.49
N SER A 72 -4.29 -3.93 -8.98
CA SER A 72 -3.05 -3.60 -9.65
C SER A 72 -2.54 -2.26 -9.16
N PHE A 73 -1.27 -1.96 -9.39
CA PHE A 73 -0.70 -0.67 -9.04
C PHE A 73 0.28 -0.17 -10.09
N ARG A 74 0.47 1.14 -10.10
CA ARG A 74 1.48 1.83 -10.90
C ARG A 74 2.16 2.93 -10.10
N LEU A 75 3.34 3.35 -10.51
CA LEU A 75 4.08 4.44 -9.88
C LEU A 75 3.77 5.75 -10.57
N GLY A 76 3.09 6.67 -9.88
CA GLY A 76 2.73 7.99 -10.42
C GLY A 76 2.17 7.90 -11.84
N ASN A 77 2.89 8.47 -12.80
CA ASN A 77 2.48 8.52 -14.21
C ASN A 77 3.00 7.36 -15.08
N SER A 78 3.59 6.32 -14.47
CA SER A 78 3.97 5.12 -15.21
C SER A 78 2.75 4.51 -15.92
N THR A 79 3.00 3.99 -17.12
CA THR A 79 2.05 3.18 -17.89
C THR A 79 2.17 1.69 -17.57
N GLU A 80 3.21 1.29 -16.84
CA GLU A 80 3.38 -0.07 -16.38
C GLU A 80 2.51 -0.32 -15.15
N THR A 81 1.73 -1.40 -15.23
CA THR A 81 0.82 -1.84 -14.19
C THR A 81 1.30 -3.19 -13.68
N LEU A 82 1.41 -3.32 -12.36
CA LEU A 82 1.90 -4.49 -11.67
C LEU A 82 0.82 -5.06 -10.74
N ALA A 83 0.86 -6.36 -10.47
CA ALA A 83 -0.09 -7.01 -9.57
C ALA A 83 0.12 -6.57 -8.12
N VAL A 84 -0.98 -6.44 -7.37
CA VAL A 84 -0.93 -6.22 -5.92
C VAL A 84 -0.98 -7.55 -5.20
N GLY A 85 -0.19 -7.67 -4.13
CA GLY A 85 -0.26 -8.79 -3.21
C GLY A 85 -1.63 -8.97 -2.56
N ASN A 86 -1.84 -10.10 -1.88
CA ASN A 86 -3.13 -10.47 -1.27
C ASN A 86 -3.05 -10.79 0.23
N SER A 87 -1.86 -10.68 0.85
CA SER A 87 -1.67 -10.95 2.27
C SER A 87 -0.34 -10.37 2.75
N TRP A 88 -0.10 -10.34 4.08
CA TRP A 88 1.21 -9.93 4.60
C TRP A 88 2.35 -10.89 4.29
N THR A 89 2.06 -12.15 3.94
CA THR A 89 3.08 -13.10 3.46
C THR A 89 3.33 -13.01 1.95
N ASN A 90 2.49 -12.27 1.24
CA ASN A 90 2.56 -12.05 -0.21
C ASN A 90 2.05 -10.64 -0.52
N SER A 91 2.79 -9.63 -0.06
CA SER A 91 2.42 -8.20 -0.19
C SER A 91 3.22 -7.51 -1.30
N THR A 92 2.81 -6.31 -1.67
CA THR A 92 3.59 -5.42 -2.54
C THR A 92 4.16 -4.31 -1.69
N GLY A 93 5.44 -3.98 -1.83
CA GLY A 93 6.03 -2.94 -1.00
C GLY A 93 7.43 -2.56 -1.39
N VAL A 94 8.00 -1.64 -0.61
CA VAL A 94 9.39 -1.25 -0.69
C VAL A 94 10.00 -1.49 0.69
N PRO A 95 10.97 -2.41 0.83
CA PRO A 95 11.75 -2.57 2.05
C PRO A 95 12.75 -1.42 2.20
N ALA A 96 13.47 -1.39 3.32
CA ALA A 96 14.50 -0.38 3.60
C ALA A 96 15.61 -0.26 2.54
N ASN A 97 15.81 -1.29 1.72
CA ASN A 97 16.74 -1.29 0.59
C ASN A 97 16.20 -0.58 -0.66
N GLY A 98 14.92 -0.18 -0.65
CA GLY A 98 14.37 0.83 -1.55
C GLY A 98 13.89 0.36 -2.92
N GLU A 99 13.97 -0.94 -3.21
CA GLU A 99 13.43 -1.50 -4.45
C GLU A 99 12.01 -2.02 -4.23
N ILE A 100 11.17 -1.95 -5.26
CA ILE A 100 9.85 -2.57 -5.21
C ILE A 100 10.03 -4.08 -5.19
N VAL A 101 9.37 -4.70 -4.23
CA VAL A 101 9.29 -6.15 -4.13
C VAL A 101 7.83 -6.57 -4.28
N LEU A 102 7.59 -7.41 -5.27
CA LEU A 102 6.35 -8.17 -5.41
C LEU A 102 6.47 -9.46 -4.58
N GLY A 103 5.42 -9.83 -3.85
CA GLY A 103 5.43 -11.02 -2.99
C GLY A 103 6.31 -10.87 -1.74
N LEU A 104 6.42 -9.65 -1.23
CA LEU A 104 7.15 -9.36 0.00
C LEU A 104 6.43 -9.96 1.22
N ASN A 105 7.19 -10.66 2.07
CA ASN A 105 6.69 -11.13 3.36
C ASN A 105 7.05 -10.13 4.47
N VAL A 106 6.03 -9.50 5.04
CA VAL A 106 6.13 -8.55 6.18
C VAL A 106 5.24 -8.99 7.36
N ALA A 107 4.94 -10.28 7.46
CA ALA A 107 4.02 -10.79 8.48
C ALA A 107 4.53 -10.55 9.91
N SER A 108 5.85 -10.61 10.13
CA SER A 108 6.49 -10.29 11.41
C SER A 108 6.29 -8.82 11.81
N GLU A 109 6.45 -7.92 10.86
CA GLU A 109 6.34 -6.48 11.03
C GLU A 109 4.89 -6.09 11.29
N ALA A 110 3.95 -6.73 10.58
CA ALA A 110 2.52 -6.57 10.78
C ALA A 110 2.05 -7.11 12.15
N ALA A 111 2.64 -8.21 12.64
CA ALA A 111 2.25 -8.82 13.92
C ALA A 111 2.50 -7.91 15.14
N VAL A 112 3.49 -7.01 15.05
CA VAL A 112 3.82 -6.04 16.10
C VAL A 112 3.30 -4.64 15.80
N ALA A 113 2.54 -4.47 14.71
CA ALA A 113 2.03 -3.17 14.30
C ALA A 113 0.83 -2.72 15.15
N GLN A 114 0.74 -1.42 15.39
CA GLN A 114 -0.46 -0.81 15.93
C GLN A 114 -1.43 -0.47 14.79
N ASN A 115 -2.69 -0.86 14.96
CA ASN A 115 -3.74 -0.48 14.04
C ASN A 115 -4.07 1.01 14.20
N ARG A 116 -3.98 1.79 13.11
CA ARG A 116 -4.40 3.19 13.07
C ARG A 116 -5.24 3.46 11.83
N PRO A 117 -6.24 4.35 11.91
CA PRO A 117 -7.05 4.74 10.76
C PRO A 117 -6.20 5.46 9.69
N ALA A 118 -6.63 5.30 8.43
CA ALA A 118 -5.95 5.72 7.20
C ALA A 118 -5.33 7.14 7.17
N PRO A 119 -5.97 8.21 7.69
CA PRO A 119 -5.37 9.54 7.55
C PRO A 119 -4.08 9.73 8.36
N ALA A 120 -3.71 8.78 9.24
CA ALA A 120 -2.48 8.87 10.01
C ALA A 120 -1.20 8.51 9.22
N THR A 121 -1.32 7.80 8.09
CA THR A 121 -0.14 7.30 7.35
C THR A 121 -0.29 7.28 5.83
N VAL A 122 -1.51 7.28 5.29
CA VAL A 122 -1.76 7.13 3.85
C VAL A 122 -2.89 8.07 3.42
N LEU A 123 -2.60 8.95 2.45
CA LEU A 123 -3.62 9.78 1.80
C LEU A 123 -4.35 8.97 0.72
N VAL A 124 -5.31 8.15 1.12
CA VAL A 124 -6.19 7.49 0.15
C VAL A 124 -7.25 8.47 -0.36
N TYR A 125 -7.21 8.76 -1.66
CA TYR A 125 -8.34 9.31 -2.39
C TYR A 125 -9.06 8.18 -3.11
N GLN A 126 -10.27 7.86 -2.67
CA GLN A 126 -11.18 6.99 -3.41
C GLN A 126 -11.84 7.82 -4.53
N ILE A 127 -11.52 7.48 -5.77
CA ILE A 127 -12.21 8.01 -6.95
C ILE A 127 -12.98 6.83 -7.55
N PRO A 128 -14.31 6.75 -7.35
CA PRO A 128 -15.16 5.85 -8.12
C PRO A 128 -15.05 6.25 -9.59
N GLU A 129 -14.71 5.31 -10.47
CA GLU A 129 -15.05 5.49 -11.87
C GLU A 129 -16.52 5.06 -12.01
N ASP A 130 -17.39 6.04 -12.25
CA ASP A 130 -18.78 5.76 -12.58
C ASP A 130 -18.78 4.89 -13.86
N LEU A 131 -19.51 3.78 -13.81
CA LEU A 131 -19.80 2.99 -15.00
C LEU A 131 -20.82 3.79 -15.83
N ASP A 132 -20.37 4.41 -16.92
CA ASP A 132 -21.24 4.92 -17.98
C ASP A 132 -22.19 3.82 -18.51
#